data_AF-G0UGN3-F1
#
_entry.id   AF-G0UGN3-F1
#
_cell.length_a   1.000
_cell.length_b   1.000
_cell.length_c   1.000
_cell.angle_alpha   90.00
_cell.angle_beta   90.00
_cell.angle_gamma   90.00
#
_symmetry.space_group_name_H-M   'P 1'
#
loop_
_entity.id
_entity.type
_entity.pdbx_description
1 polymer ?
#
loop_
_entity_poly.entity_id
_entity_poly.type
_entity_poly.pdbx_seq_one_letter_code
_entity_poly.pdbx_strand_id
1 'polypeptide(L)'
;MSEELIHHWEQYEPIISGVLMTGHIDWRNMYFDDYRQELRLLILKRLLAGEQLAPTNNSQLFRWLLWRLRDIQRSNQKYEERHDFVLTTPEVIQIEYAFEQVDLLVTIERLLNKQPRTPIVQQLLYDLLKYPDDLVTKRCIRLGIKRMTYYRQLKLVQQMIDKNHIA
;
A
#
# COMPACT_ATOMS: atom_id res chain seq x y z
N MET A 1 -15.78 18.87 -18.36
CA MET A 1 -14.37 18.42 -18.20
C MET A 1 -14.35 17.02 -17.58
N SER A 2 -14.91 15.98 -18.23
CA SER A 2 -15.01 14.66 -17.57
C SER A 2 -15.03 13.44 -18.49
N GLU A 3 -15.68 13.45 -19.65
CA GLU A 3 -15.75 12.23 -20.49
C GLU A 3 -14.58 12.09 -21.48
N GLU A 4 -14.11 13.19 -22.08
CA GLU A 4 -12.97 13.15 -23.04
C GLU A 4 -11.65 12.69 -22.38
N LEU A 5 -11.41 13.08 -21.11
CA LEU A 5 -10.25 12.62 -20.33
C LEU A 5 -10.34 11.12 -19.99
N ILE A 6 -11.55 10.59 -19.80
CA ILE A 6 -11.79 9.17 -19.52
C ILE A 6 -11.68 8.33 -20.80
N HIS A 7 -11.93 8.88 -21.98
CA HIS A 7 -11.63 8.16 -23.24
C HIS A 7 -10.15 8.24 -23.65
N HIS A 8 -9.38 9.19 -23.13
CA HIS A 8 -7.99 9.37 -23.53
C HIS A 8 -7.01 8.38 -22.90
N TRP A 9 -7.29 7.83 -21.71
CA TRP A 9 -6.32 6.97 -21.00
C TRP A 9 -6.18 5.56 -21.59
N GLU A 10 -7.25 5.00 -22.16
CA GLU A 10 -7.22 3.66 -22.77
C GLU A 10 -6.21 3.57 -23.92
N GLN A 11 -6.00 4.68 -24.62
CA GLN A 11 -5.03 4.78 -25.71
C GLN A 11 -3.58 4.56 -25.24
N TYR A 12 -3.29 4.77 -23.95
CA TYR A 12 -1.97 4.54 -23.35
C TYR A 12 -1.81 3.12 -22.78
N GLU A 13 -2.85 2.29 -22.72
CA GLU A 13 -2.73 0.93 -22.21
C GLU A 13 -1.70 0.06 -22.95
N PRO A 14 -1.54 0.17 -24.29
CA PRO A 14 -0.48 -0.55 -24.99
C PRO A 14 0.93 -0.17 -24.52
N ILE A 15 1.20 1.12 -24.29
CA ILE A 15 2.54 1.57 -23.84
C ILE A 15 2.79 1.14 -22.40
N ILE A 16 1.77 1.21 -21.54
CA ILE A 16 1.82 0.74 -20.15
C ILE A 16 2.07 -0.76 -20.10
N SER A 17 1.34 -1.55 -20.89
CA SER A 17 1.50 -3.00 -20.97
C SER A 17 2.91 -3.37 -21.44
N GLY A 18 3.44 -2.67 -22.45
CA GLY A 18 4.82 -2.87 -22.90
C GLY A 18 5.86 -2.54 -21.83
N VAL A 19 5.64 -1.49 -21.04
CA VAL A 19 6.52 -1.12 -19.92
C VAL A 19 6.49 -2.18 -18.82
N LEU A 20 5.31 -2.67 -18.43
CA LEU A 20 5.16 -3.74 -17.42
C LEU A 20 5.83 -5.03 -17.88
N MET A 21 5.60 -5.44 -19.13
CA MET A 21 6.22 -6.63 -19.71
C MET A 21 7.75 -6.53 -19.73
N THR A 22 8.29 -5.36 -20.11
CA THR A 22 9.75 -5.10 -20.09
C THR A 22 10.31 -5.02 -18.68
N GLY A 23 9.50 -4.61 -17.71
CA GLY A 23 9.82 -4.65 -16.28
C GLY A 23 9.70 -6.03 -15.64
N HIS A 24 9.43 -7.09 -16.43
CA HIS A 24 9.16 -8.45 -15.97
C HIS A 24 7.98 -8.54 -14.97
N ILE A 25 6.97 -7.70 -15.18
CA ILE A 25 5.74 -7.67 -14.36
C ILE A 25 4.60 -8.18 -15.24
N ASP A 26 4.18 -9.42 -14.99
CA ASP A 26 3.02 -10.02 -15.62
C ASP A 26 1.80 -9.97 -14.70
N TRP A 27 0.64 -10.39 -15.22
CA TRP A 27 -0.63 -10.43 -14.49
C TRP A 27 -0.62 -11.38 -13.26
N ARG A 28 0.38 -12.25 -13.12
CA ARG A 28 0.53 -13.15 -11.95
C ARG A 28 1.28 -12.45 -10.82
N ASN A 29 1.96 -11.34 -11.09
CA ASN A 29 2.61 -10.54 -10.06
C ASN A 29 1.57 -9.92 -9.11
N MET A 30 1.73 -10.11 -7.80
CA MET A 30 0.77 -9.60 -6.81
C MET A 30 0.59 -8.08 -6.81
N TYR A 31 1.54 -7.34 -7.38
CA TYR A 31 1.54 -5.88 -7.49
C TYR A 31 1.26 -5.38 -8.91
N PHE A 32 0.84 -6.27 -9.83
CA PHE A 32 0.61 -5.92 -11.24
C PHE A 32 -0.35 -4.74 -11.40
N ASP A 33 -1.52 -4.80 -10.75
CA ASP A 33 -2.53 -3.74 -10.84
C ASP A 33 -2.06 -2.44 -10.17
N ASP A 34 -1.28 -2.54 -9.09
CA ASP A 34 -0.69 -1.38 -8.41
C ASP A 34 0.31 -0.66 -9.32
N TYR A 35 1.24 -1.41 -9.95
CA TYR A 35 2.19 -0.84 -10.90
C TYR A 35 1.48 -0.26 -12.12
N ARG A 36 0.47 -0.94 -12.65
CA ARG A 36 -0.35 -0.42 -13.74
C ARG A 36 -1.04 0.88 -13.37
N GLN A 37 -1.61 0.97 -12.17
CA GLN A 37 -2.29 2.17 -11.69
C GLN A 37 -1.30 3.34 -11.47
N GLU A 38 -0.12 3.09 -10.90
CA GLU A 38 0.92 4.11 -10.75
C GLU A 38 1.37 4.67 -12.11
N LEU A 39 1.57 3.81 -13.12
CA LEU A 39 1.93 4.25 -14.47
C LEU A 39 0.83 5.12 -15.11
N ARG A 40 -0.45 4.78 -14.93
CA ARG A 40 -1.57 5.63 -15.38
C ARG A 40 -1.55 7.00 -14.72
N LEU A 41 -1.34 7.05 -13.41
CA LEU A 41 -1.29 8.30 -12.65
C LEU A 41 -0.13 9.19 -13.11
N LEU A 42 1.02 8.60 -13.44
CA LEU A 42 2.17 9.32 -13.97
C LEU A 42 1.88 9.97 -15.33
N ILE A 43 1.21 9.26 -16.24
CA ILE A 43 0.78 9.80 -17.54
C ILE A 43 -0.23 10.93 -17.32
N LEU A 44 -1.26 10.69 -16.49
CA LEU A 44 -2.30 11.67 -16.20
C LEU A 44 -1.73 12.97 -15.62
N LYS A 45 -0.74 12.90 -14.71
CA LYS A 45 -0.08 14.09 -14.16
C LYS A 45 0.58 14.95 -15.24
N ARG A 46 1.21 14.34 -16.24
CA ARG A 46 1.87 15.06 -17.34
C ARG A 46 0.86 15.65 -18.32
N LEU A 47 -0.20 14.91 -18.62
CA LEU A 47 -1.32 15.43 -19.43
C LEU A 47 -1.99 16.64 -18.75
N LEU A 48 -2.24 16.56 -17.44
CA LEU A 48 -2.79 17.68 -16.65
C LEU A 48 -1.84 18.88 -16.57
N ALA A 49 -0.52 18.66 -16.72
CA ALA A 49 0.46 19.72 -16.83
C ALA A 49 0.51 20.37 -18.23
N GLY A 50 -0.36 19.94 -19.15
CA GLY A 50 -0.45 20.47 -20.51
C GLY A 50 0.54 19.83 -21.50
N GLU A 51 1.20 18.74 -21.12
CA GLU A 51 2.12 18.05 -22.03
C GLU A 51 1.36 17.27 -23.10
N GLN A 52 1.78 17.42 -24.36
CA GLN A 52 1.26 16.63 -25.48
C GLN A 52 2.05 15.32 -25.59
N LEU A 53 1.52 14.27 -24.98
CA LEU A 53 2.09 12.93 -25.04
C LEU A 53 1.45 12.14 -26.18
N ALA A 54 2.26 11.55 -27.07
CA ALA A 54 1.76 10.57 -28.02
C ALA A 54 1.47 9.25 -27.29
N PRO A 55 0.27 8.65 -27.44
CA PRO A 55 -0.10 7.40 -26.77
C PRO A 55 0.57 6.16 -27.34
N THR A 56 1.00 6.23 -28.61
CA THR A 56 1.66 5.15 -29.35
C THR A 56 3.02 5.59 -29.87
N ASN A 57 3.95 4.64 -30.06
CA ASN A 57 5.29 4.86 -30.61
C ASN A 57 6.13 5.95 -29.91
N ASN A 58 5.85 6.23 -28.64
CA ASN A 58 6.54 7.26 -27.87
C ASN A 58 7.69 6.66 -27.05
N SER A 59 8.85 6.52 -27.68
CA SER A 59 10.04 5.91 -27.04
C SER A 59 10.54 6.69 -25.81
N GLN A 60 10.36 8.02 -25.79
CA GLN A 60 10.72 8.86 -24.65
C GLN A 60 9.80 8.59 -23.46
N LEU A 61 8.48 8.58 -23.67
CA LEU A 61 7.51 8.24 -22.64
C LEU A 61 7.74 6.82 -22.12
N PHE A 62 7.99 5.86 -23.02
CA PHE A 62 8.29 4.47 -22.66
C PHE A 62 9.51 4.38 -21.73
N ARG A 63 10.65 4.97 -22.11
CA ARG A 63 11.87 4.94 -21.29
C ARG A 63 11.66 5.63 -19.95
N TRP A 64 10.96 6.74 -19.94
CA TRP A 64 10.65 7.48 -18.71
C TRP A 64 9.78 6.66 -17.77
N LEU A 65 8.71 6.04 -18.29
CA LEU A 65 7.83 5.16 -17.50
C LEU A 65 8.58 3.93 -16.97
N LEU A 66 9.45 3.31 -17.77
CA LEU A 66 10.26 2.18 -17.34
C LEU A 66 11.25 2.58 -16.23
N TRP A 67 11.86 3.77 -16.33
CA TRP A 67 12.72 4.28 -15.27
C TRP A 67 11.94 4.53 -13.98
N ARG A 68 10.74 5.13 -14.09
CA ARG A 68 9.83 5.33 -12.94
C ARG A 68 9.36 4.01 -12.33
N LEU A 69 9.06 3.01 -13.15
CA LEU A 69 8.69 1.68 -12.66
C LEU A 69 9.80 1.09 -11.79
N ARG A 70 11.06 1.18 -12.23
CA ARG A 70 12.21 0.70 -11.46
C ARG A 70 12.42 1.48 -10.16
N ASP A 71 12.15 2.79 -10.15
CA ASP A 71 12.20 3.58 -8.92
C ASP A 71 11.15 3.12 -7.91
N ILE A 72 9.92 2.84 -8.38
CA ILE A 72 8.83 2.33 -7.53
C ILE A 72 9.21 0.94 -7.00
N GLN A 73 9.69 0.03 -7.85
CA GLN A 73 10.17 -1.29 -7.44
C GLN A 73 11.27 -1.21 -6.38
N ARG A 74 12.28 -0.35 -6.57
CA ARG A 74 13.34 -0.12 -5.58
C ARG A 74 12.81 0.45 -4.27
N SER A 75 11.81 1.33 -4.32
CA SER A 75 11.18 1.87 -3.13
C SER A 75 10.38 0.79 -2.38
N ASN A 76 9.64 -0.05 -3.11
CA ASN A 76 8.87 -1.15 -2.55
C ASN A 76 9.78 -2.21 -1.94
N GLN A 77 10.85 -2.60 -2.63
CA GLN A 77 11.87 -3.52 -2.11
C GLN A 77 12.49 -2.98 -0.83
N LYS A 78 12.93 -1.72 -0.79
CA LYS A 78 13.46 -1.10 0.44
C LYS A 78 12.43 -1.04 1.56
N TYR A 79 11.15 -0.91 1.22
CA TYR A 79 10.08 -0.94 2.21
C TYR A 79 9.91 -2.35 2.76
N GLU A 80 9.88 -3.38 1.90
CA GLU A 80 9.78 -4.78 2.30
C GLU A 80 11.00 -5.24 3.12
N GLU A 81 12.22 -4.89 2.70
CA GLU A 81 13.47 -5.18 3.43
C GLU A 81 13.54 -4.50 4.80
N ARG A 82 12.93 -3.31 4.95
CA ARG A 82 12.89 -2.60 6.25
C ARG A 82 11.77 -3.08 7.17
N HIS A 83 10.81 -3.82 6.65
CA HIS A 83 9.62 -4.25 7.38
C HIS A 83 9.49 -5.78 7.46
N ASP A 84 10.59 -6.52 7.21
CA ASP A 84 10.76 -7.97 7.37
C ASP A 84 9.42 -8.74 7.37
N PHE A 85 8.81 -8.85 6.19
CA PHE A 85 7.78 -9.86 5.98
C PHE A 85 8.48 -11.21 5.85
N VAL A 86 8.94 -11.75 6.98
CA VAL A 86 9.60 -13.06 6.99
C VAL A 86 8.53 -14.11 6.69
N LEU A 87 8.51 -14.59 5.45
CA LEU A 87 7.87 -15.85 5.06
C LEU A 87 8.72 -17.02 5.60
N THR A 88 8.86 -17.14 6.91
CA THR A 88 9.37 -18.36 7.56
C THR A 88 8.23 -19.02 8.29
N THR A 89 7.93 -20.26 7.91
CA THR A 89 7.17 -21.20 8.73
C THR A 89 7.74 -21.17 10.16
N PRO A 90 6.92 -20.91 11.18
CA PRO A 90 7.45 -20.69 12.52
C PRO A 90 7.89 -22.02 13.11
N GLU A 91 9.20 -22.19 13.26
CA GLU A 91 9.75 -23.11 14.25
C GLU A 91 9.58 -22.46 15.63
N VAL A 92 8.70 -23.08 16.40
CA VAL A 92 8.52 -23.04 17.87
C VAL A 92 9.37 -21.99 18.61
N ILE A 93 8.74 -20.90 19.04
CA ILE A 93 9.26 -20.06 20.15
C ILE A 93 8.11 -19.83 21.13
N GLN A 94 8.16 -20.54 22.25
CA GLN A 94 7.18 -20.48 23.33
C GLN A 94 7.72 -19.57 24.45
N ILE A 95 6.82 -18.78 25.05
CA ILE A 95 6.89 -18.04 26.32
C ILE A 95 7.15 -16.53 26.23
N GLU A 96 8.16 -16.02 25.51
CA GLU A 96 8.41 -14.55 25.46
C GLU A 96 7.35 -13.78 24.64
N TYR A 97 6.88 -14.36 23.54
CA TYR A 97 5.80 -13.80 22.71
C TYR A 97 4.46 -13.64 23.45
N ALA A 98 4.19 -14.46 24.47
CA ALA A 98 2.91 -14.41 25.18
C ALA A 98 2.78 -13.16 26.07
N PHE A 99 3.88 -12.72 26.70
CA PHE A 99 3.91 -11.50 27.50
C PHE A 99 3.83 -10.24 26.62
N GLU A 100 4.57 -10.21 25.50
CA GLU A 100 4.53 -9.09 24.55
C GLU A 100 3.13 -8.91 23.93
N GLN A 101 2.42 -10.01 23.63
CA GLN A 101 1.04 -9.94 23.14
C GLN A 101 0.06 -9.40 24.19
N VAL A 102 0.22 -9.75 25.47
CA VAL A 102 -0.64 -9.24 26.55
C VAL A 102 -0.45 -7.73 26.74
N ASP A 103 0.78 -7.24 26.75
CA ASP A 103 1.07 -5.80 26.89
C ASP A 103 0.57 -4.99 25.68
N LEU A 104 0.67 -5.54 24.47
CA LEU A 104 0.11 -4.94 23.26
C LEU A 104 -1.42 -4.82 23.34
N LEU A 105 -2.11 -5.88 23.76
CA LEU A 105 -3.57 -5.91 23.88
C LEU A 105 -4.07 -4.90 24.93
N VAL A 106 -3.42 -4.84 26.09
CA VAL A 106 -3.72 -3.87 27.15
C VAL A 106 -3.50 -2.43 26.65
N THR A 107 -2.47 -2.19 25.86
CA THR A 107 -2.19 -0.87 25.28
C THR A 107 -3.25 -0.45 24.26
N ILE A 108 -3.69 -1.38 23.40
CA ILE A 108 -4.78 -1.15 22.43
C ILE A 108 -6.10 -0.86 23.17
N GLU A 109 -6.41 -1.59 24.25
CA GLU A 109 -7.60 -1.36 25.07
C GLU A 109 -7.58 0.01 25.78
N ARG A 110 -6.44 0.40 26.36
CA ARG A 110 -6.25 1.75 26.93
C ARG A 110 -6.40 2.84 25.89
N LEU A 111 -5.90 2.59 24.67
CA LEU A 111 -6.13 3.50 23.56
C LEU A 111 -7.63 3.62 23.34
N LEU A 112 -8.36 2.54 23.04
CA LEU A 112 -9.82 2.59 22.80
C LEU A 112 -10.60 3.44 23.82
N ASN A 113 -10.20 3.42 25.11
CA ASN A 113 -10.85 4.17 26.19
C ASN A 113 -10.50 5.69 26.31
N LYS A 114 -9.45 6.19 25.62
CA LYS A 114 -9.06 7.62 25.62
C LYS A 114 -9.66 8.39 24.43
N GLN A 115 -10.38 9.50 24.70
CA GLN A 115 -10.85 10.62 23.83
C GLN A 115 -11.42 10.28 22.42
N PRO A 116 -12.27 11.16 21.83
CA PRO A 116 -12.90 10.84 20.55
C PRO A 116 -11.85 10.75 19.42
N ARG A 117 -11.82 9.61 18.74
CA ARG A 117 -10.98 9.36 17.55
C ARG A 117 -11.83 9.38 16.29
N THR A 118 -11.17 9.47 15.14
CA THR A 118 -11.84 9.21 13.87
C THR A 118 -12.40 7.77 13.86
N PRO A 119 -13.62 7.56 13.32
CA PRO A 119 -14.31 6.27 13.37
C PRO A 119 -13.49 5.13 12.74
N ILE A 120 -12.70 5.44 11.71
CA ILE A 120 -11.84 4.47 11.02
C ILE A 120 -10.69 3.97 11.93
N VAL A 121 -10.11 4.85 12.77
CA VAL A 121 -9.04 4.45 13.69
C VAL A 121 -9.60 3.59 14.82
N GLN A 122 -10.81 3.88 15.31
CA GLN A 122 -11.48 3.02 16.29
C GLN A 122 -11.75 1.64 15.71
N GLN A 123 -12.31 1.57 14.50
CA GLN A 123 -12.58 0.30 13.81
C GLN A 123 -11.29 -0.52 13.60
N LEU A 124 -10.18 0.14 13.26
CA LEU A 124 -8.87 -0.51 13.13
C LEU A 124 -8.36 -1.07 14.46
N LEU A 125 -8.43 -0.27 15.55
CA LEU A 125 -8.03 -0.72 16.88
C LEU A 125 -8.87 -1.92 17.36
N TYR A 126 -10.18 -1.92 17.11
CA TYR A 126 -11.05 -3.06 17.40
C TYR A 126 -10.72 -4.29 16.55
N ASP A 127 -10.42 -4.13 15.27
CA ASP A 127 -10.04 -5.24 14.38
C ASP A 127 -8.69 -5.86 14.78
N LEU A 128 -7.73 -5.04 15.22
CA LEU A 128 -6.44 -5.49 15.77
C LEU A 128 -6.62 -6.31 17.06
N LEU A 129 -7.52 -5.88 17.96
CA LEU A 129 -7.85 -6.61 19.19
C LEU A 129 -8.57 -7.94 18.92
N LYS A 130 -9.54 -7.93 17.99
CA LYS A 130 -10.43 -9.07 17.75
C LYS A 130 -9.79 -10.16 16.87
N TYR A 131 -8.86 -9.78 16.00
CA TYR A 131 -8.25 -10.69 15.03
C TYR A 131 -6.73 -10.48 14.96
N PRO A 132 -5.95 -10.66 16.04
CA PRO A 132 -4.53 -10.26 16.10
C PRO A 132 -3.65 -10.88 14.99
N ASP A 133 -3.91 -12.12 14.63
CA ASP A 133 -3.08 -12.87 13.66
C ASP A 133 -3.55 -12.73 12.20
N ASP A 134 -4.61 -11.96 11.93
CA ASP A 134 -5.16 -11.86 10.58
C ASP A 134 -4.28 -11.03 9.65
N LEU A 135 -4.17 -11.52 8.41
CA LEU A 135 -3.44 -10.85 7.34
C LEU A 135 -4.10 -9.51 6.98
N VAL A 136 -3.28 -8.51 6.67
CA VAL A 136 -3.70 -7.16 6.26
C VAL A 136 -4.76 -7.20 5.16
N THR A 137 -4.65 -8.11 4.19
CA THR A 137 -5.64 -8.26 3.11
C THR A 137 -7.04 -8.58 3.64
N LYS A 138 -7.15 -9.51 4.60
CA LYS A 138 -8.43 -9.87 5.22
C LYS A 138 -9.00 -8.72 6.04
N ARG A 139 -8.13 -8.01 6.76
CA ARG A 139 -8.50 -6.80 7.54
C ARG A 139 -9.04 -5.69 6.65
N CYS A 140 -8.38 -5.42 5.52
CA CYS A 140 -8.81 -4.40 4.55
C CYS A 140 -10.20 -4.71 3.97
N ILE A 141 -10.46 -5.98 3.64
CA ILE A 141 -11.78 -6.42 3.17
C ILE A 141 -12.83 -6.20 4.26
N ARG A 142 -12.56 -6.62 5.51
CA ARG A 142 -13.49 -6.50 6.64
C ARG A 142 -13.81 -5.05 6.99
N LEU A 143 -12.79 -4.20 6.97
CA LEU A 143 -12.89 -2.77 7.25
C LEU A 143 -13.44 -1.97 6.07
N GLY A 144 -13.58 -2.57 4.87
CA GLY A 144 -14.05 -1.88 3.67
C GLY A 144 -13.10 -0.76 3.21
N ILE A 145 -11.81 -0.87 3.51
CA ILE A 145 -10.80 0.16 3.21
C ILE A 145 -9.70 -0.38 2.28
N LYS A 146 -9.16 0.51 1.45
CA LYS A 146 -7.99 0.20 0.61
C LYS A 146 -6.75 -0.05 1.48
N ARG A 147 -5.84 -0.93 1.05
CA ARG A 147 -4.59 -1.25 1.77
C ARG A 147 -3.74 -0.01 2.08
N MET A 148 -3.68 0.95 1.15
CA MET A 148 -2.94 2.20 1.40
C MET A 148 -3.59 3.05 2.50
N THR A 149 -4.91 3.06 2.59
CA THR A 149 -5.65 3.69 3.69
C THR A 149 -5.37 2.95 4.99
N TYR A 150 -5.40 1.62 4.98
CA TYR A 150 -5.04 0.79 6.14
C TYR A 150 -3.64 1.13 6.67
N TYR A 151 -2.61 1.14 5.82
CA TYR A 151 -1.24 1.47 6.25
C TYR A 151 -1.10 2.89 6.79
N ARG A 152 -1.78 3.88 6.19
CA ARG A 152 -1.81 5.26 6.71
C ARG A 152 -2.41 5.30 8.12
N GLN A 153 -3.51 4.60 8.35
CA GLN A 153 -4.16 4.55 9.66
C GLN A 153 -3.34 3.72 10.67
N LEU A 154 -2.71 2.65 10.23
CA LEU A 154 -1.82 1.84 11.06
C LEU A 154 -0.60 2.65 11.52
N LYS A 155 -0.02 3.47 10.64
CA LYS A 155 1.06 4.40 11.01
C LYS A 155 0.62 5.41 12.07
N LEU A 156 -0.62 5.92 11.97
CA LEU A 156 -1.17 6.79 13.02
C LEU A 156 -1.34 6.04 14.34
N VAL A 157 -1.83 4.79 14.31
CA VAL A 157 -1.94 3.95 15.51
C VAL A 157 -0.57 3.67 16.13
N GLN A 158 0.44 3.32 15.33
CA GLN A 158 1.83 3.13 15.78
C GLN A 158 2.38 4.39 16.46
N GLN A 159 2.22 5.57 15.83
CA GLN A 159 2.61 6.85 16.44
C GLN A 159 1.87 7.15 17.75
N MET A 160 0.63 6.68 17.90
CA MET A 160 -0.10 6.81 19.16
C MET A 160 0.44 5.86 20.23
N ILE A 161 0.80 4.64 19.85
CA ILE A 161 1.41 3.65 20.74
C ILE A 161 2.77 4.17 21.23
N ASP A 162 3.65 4.63 20.34
CA ASP A 162 4.96 5.18 20.67
C ASP A 162 4.87 6.35 21.66
N LYS A 163 3.88 7.24 21.47
CA LYS A 163 3.63 8.37 22.38
C LYS A 163 3.11 7.95 23.76
N ASN A 164 2.48 6.78 23.88
CA ASN A 164 1.95 6.27 25.15
C ASN A 164 2.93 5.33 25.87
N HIS A 165 3.96 4.80 25.20
CA HIS A 165 5.03 4.00 25.82
C HIS A 165 6.22 4.83 26.37
N ILE A 166 6.31 6.12 26.03
CA ILE A 166 7.37 7.04 26.52
C ILE A 166 6.94 7.77 27.82
N ALA A 167 5.79 7.44 28.40
CA ALA A 167 5.27 8.07 29.62
C ALA A 167 5.29 7.13 30.84
#